data_AF-A0A6B2SXF9-F1
#
_entry.id   AF-A0A6B2SXF9-F1
#
_cell.length_a   1.000
_cell.length_b   1.000
_cell.length_c   1.000
_cell.angle_alpha   90.00
_cell.angle_beta   90.00
_cell.angle_gamma   90.00
#
_symmetry.space_group_name_H-M   'P 1'
#
loop_
_entity.id
_entity.type
_entity.pdbx_description
1 polymer ?
#
loop_
_entity_poly.entity_id
_entity_poly.type
_entity_poly.pdbx_seq_one_letter_code
_entity_poly.pdbx_strand_id
1 'polypeptide(L)' 'MEQLRATAGRLREQVAELEVRARARPRIALAEGILVERYRLAHAQDAFVLLRRASQHANIKLHQLATAVVRTPGP' A
#
# COMPACT_ATOMS: atom_id res chain seq x y z
N MET A 1 -22.12 -22.63 -20.61
CA MET A 1 -20.64 -22.54 -20.45
C MET A 1 -20.15 -21.10 -20.38
N GLU A 2 -20.64 -20.18 -21.21
CA GLU A 2 -20.20 -18.78 -21.25
C GLU A 2 -20.52 -17.97 -19.98
N GLN A 3 -21.73 -18.08 -19.44
CA GLN A 3 -22.12 -17.45 -18.18
C GLN A 3 -21.24 -17.90 -16.99
N LEU A 4 -20.86 -19.17 -16.95
CA LEU A 4 -19.98 -19.71 -15.90
C LEU A 4 -18.57 -19.09 -15.99
N ARG A 5 -18.04 -18.93 -17.21
CA ARG A 5 -16.76 -18.25 -17.45
C ARG A 5 -16.81 -16.78 -17.05
N ALA A 6 -17.89 -16.07 -17.39
CA ALA A 6 -18.08 -14.66 -17.02
C ALA A 6 -18.17 -14.49 -15.49
N THR A 7 -18.92 -15.36 -14.80
CA THR A 7 -18.99 -15.36 -13.33
C THR A 7 -17.64 -15.68 -12.69
N ALA A 8 -16.91 -16.66 -13.22
CA ALA A 8 -15.55 -16.97 -12.75
C ALA A 8 -14.58 -15.81 -12.98
N GLY A 9 -14.73 -15.03 -14.06
CA GLY A 9 -13.97 -13.80 -14.29
C GLY A 9 -14.22 -12.74 -13.22
N ARG A 10 -15.49 -12.40 -12.97
CA ARG A 10 -15.88 -11.41 -11.95
C ARG A 10 -15.42 -11.80 -10.55
N LEU A 11 -15.56 -13.07 -10.17
CA LEU A 11 -15.12 -13.56 -8.87
C LEU A 11 -13.60 -13.41 -8.69
N ARG A 12 -12.81 -13.68 -9.74
CA ARG A 12 -11.35 -13.48 -9.67
C ARG A 12 -10.98 -12.00 -9.49
N GLU A 13 -11.65 -11.10 -10.19
CA GLU A 13 -11.45 -9.66 -10.01
C GLU A 13 -11.78 -9.20 -8.59
N GLN A 14 -12.91 -9.68 -8.05
CA GLN A 14 -13.33 -9.37 -6.68
C GLN A 14 -12.34 -9.91 -5.63
N VAL A 15 -11.88 -11.15 -5.80
CA VAL A 15 -10.85 -11.73 -4.91
C VAL A 15 -9.56 -10.92 -4.99
N ALA A 16 -9.10 -10.57 -6.19
CA ALA A 16 -7.89 -9.78 -6.36
C ALA A 16 -8.02 -8.39 -5.68
N GLU A 17 -9.17 -7.73 -5.81
CA GLU A 17 -9.42 -6.46 -5.15
C GLU A 17 -9.41 -6.59 -3.61
N LEU A 18 -10.06 -7.62 -3.08
CA LEU A 18 -10.09 -7.90 -1.65
C LEU A 18 -8.69 -8.20 -1.11
N GLU A 19 -7.88 -8.98 -1.83
CA GLU A 19 -6.50 -9.26 -1.45
C GLU A 19 -5.64 -7.99 -1.43
N VAL A 20 -5.80 -7.10 -2.42
CA VAL A 20 -5.12 -5.80 -2.45
C VAL A 20 -5.49 -4.98 -1.21
N ARG A 21 -6.78 -4.89 -0.88
CA ARG A 21 -7.26 -4.16 0.30
C ARG A 21 -6.77 -4.79 1.61
N ALA A 22 -6.81 -6.10 1.72
CA ALA A 22 -6.35 -6.84 2.91
C ALA A 22 -4.85 -6.64 3.16
N ARG A 23 -4.05 -6.65 2.09
CA ARG A 23 -2.59 -6.46 2.18
C ARG A 23 -2.18 -5.00 2.32
N ALA A 24 -3.09 -4.03 2.15
CA ALA A 24 -2.76 -2.60 2.22
C ALA A 24 -2.31 -2.19 3.62
N ARG A 25 -3.05 -2.58 4.67
CA ARG A 25 -2.74 -2.20 6.06
C ARG A 25 -1.38 -2.72 6.53
N PRO A 26 -1.04 -4.03 6.40
CA PRO A 26 0.30 -4.51 6.77
C PRO A 26 1.42 -3.86 5.97
N ARG A 27 1.19 -3.55 4.69
CA ARG A 27 2.18 -2.89 3.84
C ARG A 27 2.46 -1.45 4.28
N ILE A 28 1.42 -0.72 4.67
CA ILE A 28 1.54 0.65 5.19
C ILE A 28 2.32 0.63 6.50
N ALA A 29 1.98 -0.27 7.43
CA ALA A 29 2.72 -0.42 8.70
C ALA A 29 4.20 -0.77 8.48
N LEU A 30 4.52 -1.64 7.51
CA LEU A 30 5.91 -1.94 7.15
C LEU A 30 6.64 -0.69 6.61
N ALA A 31 5.99 0.08 5.74
CA ALA A 31 6.55 1.32 5.21
C ALA A 31 6.75 2.37 6.31
N GLU A 32 5.84 2.48 7.28
CA GLU A 32 5.99 3.35 8.44
C GLU A 32 7.26 3.00 9.24
N GLY A 33 7.46 1.73 9.59
CA GLY A 33 8.67 1.29 10.31
C GLY A 33 9.97 1.60 9.55
N ILE A 34 9.97 1.40 8.23
CA ILE A 34 11.10 1.76 7.37
C ILE A 34 11.38 3.28 7.43
N LEU A 35 10.35 4.12 7.37
CA LEU A 35 10.50 5.57 7.41
C LEU A 35 10.92 6.08 8.79
N VAL A 36 10.43 5.45 9.86
CA VAL A 36 10.88 5.72 11.23
C VAL A 36 12.39 5.53 11.33
N GLU A 37 12.91 4.39 10.86
CA GLU A 37 14.35 4.12 10.89
C GLU A 37 15.15 5.08 10.01
N ARG A 38 14.71 5.29 8.76
CA ARG A 38 15.43 6.13 7.78
C ARG A 38 15.53 7.59 8.20
N TYR A 39 14.45 8.14 8.76
CA TYR A 39 14.35 9.55 9.09
C TYR A 39 14.39 9.84 10.60
N ARG A 40 14.69 8.82 11.41
CA ARG A 40 14.76 8.91 12.88
C ARG A 40 13.51 9.57 13.50
N LEU A 41 12.34 9.19 12.98
CA LEU A 41 11.07 9.74 13.45
C LEU A 41 10.74 9.21 14.85
N ALA A 42 10.09 10.02 15.67
CA ALA A 42 9.76 9.63 17.04
C ALA A 42 8.70 8.52 17.07
N HIS A 43 7.70 8.58 16.17
CA HIS A 43 6.57 7.67 16.19
C HIS A 43 6.17 7.20 14.78
N ALA A 44 5.56 6.01 14.69
CA ALA A 44 4.98 5.49 13.45
C ALA A 44 3.89 6.44 12.87
N GLN A 45 3.19 7.18 13.73
CA GLN A 45 2.21 8.17 13.30
C GLN A 45 2.85 9.30 12.49
N ASP A 46 4.07 9.73 12.82
CA ASP A 46 4.81 10.74 12.06
C ASP A 46 5.18 10.19 10.67
N ALA A 47 5.58 8.92 10.61
CA ALA A 47 5.85 8.21 9.36
C ALA A 47 4.60 8.09 8.48
N PHE A 48 3.43 7.80 9.08
CA PHE A 48 2.17 7.77 8.35
C PHE A 48 1.80 9.14 7.78
N VAL A 49 1.97 10.21 8.56
CA VAL A 49 1.71 11.59 8.11
C VAL A 49 2.64 11.97 6.96
N LEU A 50 3.92 11.62 7.06
CA LEU A 50 4.90 11.81 5.97
C LEU A 50 4.47 11.05 4.70
N LEU A 51 4.15 9.76 4.84
CA LEU A 51 3.69 8.91 3.73
C LEU A 51 2.41 9.48 3.09
N ARG A 52 1.46 9.94 3.89
CA ARG A 52 0.21 10.55 3.41
C ARG A 52 0.45 11.84 2.64
N ARG A 53 1.28 12.75 3.18
CA ARG A 53 1.62 14.01 2.51
C ARG A 53 2.33 13.76 1.18
N ALA A 54 3.30 12.85 1.14
CA ALA A 54 4.00 12.47 -0.08
C ALA A 54 3.04 11.84 -1.11
N SER A 55 2.13 10.95 -0.68
CA SER A 55 1.11 10.35 -1.54
C SER A 55 0.19 11.39 -2.17
N GLN A 56 -0.25 12.39 -1.38
CA GLN A 56 -1.08 13.50 -1.87
C GLN A 56 -0.31 14.39 -2.85
N HIS A 57 0.93 14.76 -2.52
CA HIS A 57 1.76 15.61 -3.36
C HIS A 57 2.08 14.97 -4.71
N ALA A 58 2.39 13.66 -4.72
CA ALA A 58 2.67 12.90 -5.93
C ALA A 58 1.39 12.40 -6.65
N ASN A 59 0.20 12.63 -6.08
CA ASN A 59 -1.08 12.12 -6.59
C ASN A 59 -1.08 10.60 -6.86
N ILE A 60 -0.54 9.82 -5.93
CA ILE A 60 -0.48 8.35 -5.99
C ILE A 60 -1.23 7.74 -4.81
N LYS A 61 -1.81 6.55 -4.99
CA LYS A 61 -2.53 5.90 -3.87
C LYS A 61 -1.54 5.52 -2.77
N LEU A 62 -1.94 5.74 -1.51
CA LEU A 62 -1.08 5.54 -0.34
C LEU A 62 -0.41 4.15 -0.29
N HIS A 63 -1.16 3.08 -0.58
CA HIS A 63 -0.63 1.71 -0.58
C HIS A 63 0.38 1.44 -1.71
N GLN A 64 0.29 2.17 -2.82
CA GLN A 64 1.27 2.09 -3.91
C GLN A 64 2.57 2.78 -3.48
N LEU A 65 2.47 3.96 -2.84
CA LEU A 65 3.64 4.62 -2.26
C LEU A 65 4.29 3.77 -1.16
N ALA A 66 3.50 3.17 -0.26
CA ALA A 66 4.02 2.24 0.75
C ALA A 66 4.78 1.08 0.10
N THR A 67 4.28 0.53 -1.00
CA THR A 67 4.96 -0.52 -1.76
C THR A 67 6.29 -0.03 -2.35
N ALA A 68 6.35 1.21 -2.84
CA ALA A 68 7.58 1.81 -3.35
C ALA A 68 8.61 2.01 -2.22
N VAL A 69 8.20 2.55 -1.06
CA VAL A 69 9.07 2.74 0.11
C VAL A 69 9.74 1.43 0.55
N VAL A 70 8.98 0.33 0.57
CA VAL A 70 9.49 -1.00 0.95
C VAL A 70 10.56 -1.51 -0.04
N ARG A 71 10.48 -1.13 -1.31
CA ARG A 71 11.35 -1.65 -2.38
C ARG A 71 12.53 -0.75 -2.71
N THR A 72 12.45 0.54 -2.39
CA THR A 72 13.48 1.51 -2.70
C THR A 72 14.43 1.68 -1.51
N PRO A 73 15.77 1.60 -1.69
CA PRO A 73 16.75 1.93 -0.65
C PRO A 73 16.54 3.32 -0.04
N GLY A 74 17.11 3.55 1.14
CA GLY A 74 17.16 4.89 1.74
C GLY A 74 18.04 5.85 0.91
N PRO A 75 17.81 7.17 1.03
CA PRO A 75 18.76 8.17 0.54
C PRO A 75 20.10 8.12 1.28
#